data_AF-A0AAD8MCF5-F1
#
_entry.id   AF-A0AAD8MCF5-F1
#
_cell.length_a   1.000
_cell.length_b   1.000
_cell.length_c   1.000
_cell.angle_alpha   90.00
_cell.angle_beta   90.00
_cell.angle_gamma   90.00
#
_symmetry.space_group_name_H-M   'P 1'
#
loop_
_entity.id
_entity.type
_entity.pdbx_description
1 polymer ?
#
loop_
_entity_poly.entity_id
_entity_poly.type
_entity_poly.pdbx_seq_one_letter_code
_entity_poly.pdbx_strand_id
1 'polypeptide(L)'
;MILVNSCNFNHSSNLVLSSSTHVTTHFKSFHSQITHNKNQICGQPLKGSQYNLKKQDPFKLFQSLSSSQVESNKEEEEEAELQLVAKFKTRYNDIMIVDTAESRLLLLDSTYNIHSIFNKGEKWTGCYWDEFASLPAVVPKGPIAIFGLAGGTAAHLMLDLWPSLQLDGWEIDEILIDKARVYLGLSDLEKHTKDGGIVHVHVGDAFAASVPGGYAGIVVDLFSNGKVLPEMHECGTWLEMKDKLMPNGRIMVNCGGSDIGAPVSDESTWEQNSTIKALCQAFPGEVSWKKLVNEGENFLALTGPFPDLNTWSADLPDQLSSNVMQWKSCSPSS
;
A
#
# COMPACT_ATOMS: atom_id res chain seq x y z
N MET A 1 36.59 -35.23 2.26
CA MET A 1 37.93 -34.90 2.79
C MET A 1 38.02 -33.38 2.69
N ILE A 2 37.73 -32.55 3.69
CA ILE A 2 37.99 -32.43 5.15
C ILE A 2 36.75 -31.65 5.68
N LEU A 3 35.83 -32.07 6.56
CA LEU A 3 35.80 -32.39 8.01
C LEU A 3 36.30 -31.32 9.01
N VAL A 4 35.35 -30.94 9.91
CA VAL A 4 35.40 -30.24 11.23
C VAL A 4 35.80 -28.74 11.27
N ASN A 5 35.18 -27.85 12.05
CA ASN A 5 34.62 -28.05 13.40
C ASN A 5 33.57 -26.99 13.83
N SER A 6 32.71 -27.44 14.74
CA SER A 6 31.69 -26.72 15.48
C SER A 6 32.27 -25.88 16.63
N CYS A 7 31.66 -24.74 16.96
CA CYS A 7 31.82 -24.08 18.25
C CYS A 7 30.47 -23.72 18.85
N ASN A 8 30.18 -24.36 19.99
CA ASN A 8 29.14 -24.01 20.95
C ASN A 8 29.39 -22.64 21.58
N PHE A 9 28.35 -21.86 21.80
CA PHE A 9 28.29 -20.92 22.92
C PHE A 9 26.93 -21.02 23.63
N ASN A 10 27.01 -21.28 24.94
CA ASN A 10 25.93 -21.33 25.90
C ASN A 10 25.73 -19.96 26.58
N HIS A 11 24.50 -19.74 27.07
CA HIS A 11 24.01 -18.69 27.98
C HIS A 11 23.92 -17.27 27.37
N SER A 12 22.89 -16.46 27.63
CA SER A 12 21.98 -16.38 28.79
C SER A 12 20.69 -15.65 28.39
N SER A 13 19.55 -16.14 28.89
CA SER A 13 18.24 -15.52 28.82
C SER A 13 18.23 -14.18 29.57
N ASN A 14 17.99 -13.08 28.87
CA ASN A 14 17.55 -11.82 29.47
C ASN A 14 16.14 -11.51 28.96
N LEU A 15 15.15 -11.81 29.81
CA LEU A 15 13.80 -11.30 29.71
C LEU A 15 13.85 -9.78 29.91
N VAL A 16 13.69 -9.01 28.85
CA VAL A 16 13.34 -7.59 28.95
C VAL A 16 11.82 -7.52 29.01
N LEU A 17 11.28 -7.40 30.22
CA LEU A 17 9.91 -6.94 30.41
C LEU A 17 9.84 -5.47 29.96
N SER A 18 9.22 -5.18 28.81
CA SER A 18 8.74 -3.84 28.54
C SER A 18 7.35 -3.69 29.15
N SER A 19 7.24 -2.85 30.17
CA SER A 19 5.98 -2.43 30.78
C SER A 19 5.06 -1.80 29.73
N SER A 20 3.85 -2.34 29.54
CA SER A 20 2.79 -1.60 28.84
C SER A 20 2.22 -0.55 29.79
N THR A 21 2.38 0.72 29.44
CA THR A 21 1.61 1.81 30.05
C THR A 21 0.42 2.09 29.14
N HIS A 22 -0.75 1.57 29.50
CA HIS A 22 -2.01 2.06 28.96
C HIS A 22 -2.23 3.48 29.48
N VAL A 23 -2.13 4.47 28.59
CA VAL A 23 -2.58 5.83 28.87
C VAL A 23 -3.91 6.00 28.15
N THR A 24 -5.00 5.99 28.92
CA THR A 24 -6.33 6.34 28.43
C THR A 24 -6.59 7.80 28.79
N THR A 25 -6.65 8.67 27.79
CA THR A 25 -7.03 10.09 27.97
C THR A 25 -8.33 10.36 27.23
N HIS A 26 -9.40 10.65 27.98
CA HIS A 26 -10.69 11.09 27.45
C HIS A 26 -10.81 12.62 27.53
N PHE A 27 -11.23 13.30 26.45
CA PHE A 27 -11.66 14.71 26.50
C PHE A 27 -12.80 15.03 25.51
N LYS A 28 -13.51 16.13 25.81
CA LYS A 28 -14.89 16.46 25.41
C LYS A 28 -15.04 17.07 24.00
N SER A 29 -16.04 16.54 23.31
CA SER A 29 -16.77 16.97 22.09
C SER A 29 -16.92 18.48 21.85
N PHE A 30 -16.74 18.90 20.57
CA PHE A 30 -17.40 20.07 19.96
C PHE A 30 -17.63 19.89 18.43
N HIS A 31 -18.81 20.32 17.97
CA HIS A 31 -19.44 20.13 16.64
C HIS A 31 -18.83 20.84 15.42
N SER A 32 -18.91 20.17 14.25
CA SER A 32 -18.74 20.68 12.86
C SER A 32 -19.56 19.81 11.86
N GLN A 33 -19.81 20.28 10.62
CA GLN A 33 -20.65 19.72 9.51
C GLN A 33 -19.93 18.90 8.41
N ILE A 34 -20.35 17.65 8.14
CA ILE A 34 -19.93 16.82 6.99
C ILE A 34 -21.15 16.29 6.26
N THR A 35 -21.10 16.55 4.96
CA THR A 35 -21.81 15.80 3.93
C THR A 35 -21.00 14.56 3.58
N HIS A 36 -21.64 13.39 3.63
CA HIS A 36 -21.07 12.08 3.31
C HIS A 36 -20.14 12.09 2.08
N ASN A 37 -18.84 11.97 2.32
CA ASN A 37 -17.87 11.63 1.27
C ASN A 37 -16.77 10.74 1.89
N LYS A 38 -16.87 9.43 1.66
CA LYS A 38 -15.98 8.38 2.19
C LYS A 38 -14.54 8.40 1.62
N ASN A 39 -14.14 9.44 0.88
CA ASN A 39 -13.02 9.36 -0.08
C ASN A 39 -11.73 10.12 0.30
N GLN A 40 -11.50 10.55 1.55
CA GLN A 40 -10.53 11.64 1.80
C GLN A 40 -9.30 11.34 2.66
N ILE A 41 -8.95 10.08 2.93
CA ILE A 41 -7.77 9.78 3.78
C ILE A 41 -6.60 9.16 2.99
N CYS A 42 -6.72 8.98 1.67
CA CYS A 42 -5.69 8.34 0.88
C CYS A 42 -4.46 9.22 0.63
N GLY A 43 -3.27 8.77 1.06
CA GLY A 43 -1.99 9.33 0.62
C GLY A 43 -1.71 10.80 1.01
N GLN A 44 -2.58 11.43 1.81
CA GLN A 44 -2.35 12.78 2.28
C GLN A 44 -1.71 12.75 3.68
N PRO A 45 -0.60 13.48 3.90
CA PRO A 45 -0.15 13.75 5.26
C PRO A 45 -1.28 14.45 6.01
N LEU A 46 -1.48 14.09 7.29
CA LEU A 46 -2.40 14.82 8.18
C LEU A 46 -2.02 16.31 8.12
N LYS A 47 -2.88 17.16 7.52
CA LYS A 47 -2.54 18.54 7.15
C LYS A 47 -2.11 19.35 8.39
N GLY A 48 -0.84 19.75 8.40
CA GLY A 48 -0.25 20.70 9.32
C GLY A 48 0.70 21.63 8.60
N SER A 49 0.48 22.95 8.73
CA SER A 49 1.28 24.03 8.13
C SER A 49 2.79 23.80 8.27
N GLN A 50 3.57 24.19 7.25
CA GLN A 50 5.04 24.19 7.26
C GLN A 50 5.58 24.85 8.53
N TYR A 51 6.04 24.05 9.50
CA TYR A 51 6.75 24.53 10.67
C TYR A 51 8.13 23.88 10.76
N ASN A 52 9.14 24.71 11.00
CA ASN A 52 10.57 24.36 10.98
C ASN A 52 10.88 23.22 11.97
N LEU A 53 11.14 22.01 11.44
CA LEU A 53 11.35 20.74 12.17
C LEU A 53 12.78 20.59 12.74
N LYS A 54 13.26 21.58 13.49
CA LYS A 54 14.46 21.41 14.31
C LYS A 54 14.13 21.69 15.76
N LYS A 55 13.88 20.60 16.50
CA LYS A 55 13.65 20.51 17.95
C LYS A 55 12.21 20.79 18.41
N GLN A 56 11.31 19.82 18.25
CA GLN A 56 10.20 19.66 19.19
C GLN A 56 9.60 18.25 19.15
N ASP A 57 9.04 17.85 20.30
CA ASP A 57 8.42 16.56 20.57
C ASP A 57 7.21 16.31 19.63
N PRO A 58 7.19 15.23 18.83
CA PRO A 58 6.10 14.91 17.90
C PRO A 58 4.72 14.85 18.57
N PHE A 59 4.65 14.57 19.87
CA PHE A 59 3.39 14.59 20.64
C PHE A 59 2.78 15.99 20.72
N LYS A 60 3.59 17.05 20.79
CA LYS A 60 3.10 18.44 20.79
C LYS A 60 2.64 18.90 19.41
N LEU A 61 3.24 18.37 18.35
CA LEU A 61 2.82 18.66 16.98
C LEU A 61 1.43 18.09 16.73
N PHE A 62 1.18 16.83 17.11
CA PHE A 62 -0.13 16.17 17.02
C PHE A 62 -1.23 16.92 17.81
N GLN A 63 -0.90 17.42 19.01
CA GLN A 63 -1.81 18.20 19.85
C GLN A 63 -2.12 19.60 19.29
N SER A 64 -1.24 20.18 18.46
CA SER A 64 -1.47 21.49 17.86
C SER A 64 -2.40 21.44 16.64
N LEU A 65 -2.41 20.32 15.91
CA LEU A 65 -3.22 20.12 14.71
C LEU A 65 -4.72 20.02 15.02
N SER A 66 -5.09 19.65 16.25
CA SER A 66 -6.48 19.63 16.72
C SER A 66 -7.00 20.99 17.20
N SER A 67 -6.25 22.09 17.03
CA SER A 67 -6.57 23.38 17.69
C SER A 67 -6.67 24.61 16.77
N SER A 68 -6.60 24.48 15.45
CA SER A 68 -6.79 25.61 14.52
C SER A 68 -8.21 25.67 13.96
N GLN A 69 -9.03 26.57 14.51
CA GLN A 69 -10.40 26.85 14.07
C GLN A 69 -10.46 27.63 12.75
N VAL A 70 -11.38 27.24 11.86
CA VAL A 70 -11.97 28.11 10.83
C VAL A 70 -13.49 28.00 10.93
N GLU A 71 -14.17 29.13 11.08
CA GLU A 71 -15.63 29.25 11.20
C GLU A 71 -16.35 28.89 9.89
N SER A 72 -17.33 27.96 9.92
CA SER A 72 -18.74 28.19 9.49
C SER A 72 -19.61 26.91 9.38
N ASN A 73 -20.85 27.05 9.91
CA ASN A 73 -22.12 26.28 9.76
C ASN A 73 -22.25 24.83 10.33
N LYS A 74 -23.47 24.46 10.79
CA LYS A 74 -23.82 23.39 11.79
C LYS A 74 -24.85 22.30 11.36
N GLU A 75 -24.42 21.05 11.36
CA GLU A 75 -25.04 19.71 11.24
C GLU A 75 -24.01 18.83 11.97
N GLU A 76 -24.46 17.92 12.82
CA GLU A 76 -23.62 17.29 13.83
C GLU A 76 -22.84 16.12 13.23
N GLU A 77 -21.53 16.28 13.10
CA GLU A 77 -20.62 15.17 12.84
C GLU A 77 -19.92 14.66 14.10
N GLU A 78 -19.73 13.35 14.16
CA GLU A 78 -18.86 12.72 15.14
C GLU A 78 -17.39 12.91 14.71
N GLU A 79 -16.61 13.69 15.47
CA GLU A 79 -15.14 13.75 15.32
C GLU A 79 -14.57 12.34 15.50
N ALA A 80 -13.89 11.82 14.47
CA ALA A 80 -13.23 10.52 14.55
C ALA A 80 -12.16 10.54 15.66
N GLU A 81 -12.39 9.80 16.74
CA GLU A 81 -11.44 9.66 17.85
C GLU A 81 -10.19 8.93 17.35
N LEU A 82 -9.12 9.67 17.08
CA LEU A 82 -7.82 9.12 16.67
C LEU A 82 -7.01 8.69 17.89
N GLN A 83 -6.73 7.40 18.02
CA GLN A 83 -5.93 6.85 19.11
C GLN A 83 -4.63 6.20 18.61
N LEU A 84 -3.47 6.69 19.06
CA LEU A 84 -2.21 5.98 18.84
C LEU A 84 -2.19 4.68 19.67
N VAL A 85 -2.22 3.54 19.00
CA VAL A 85 -2.26 2.22 19.66
C VAL A 85 -0.90 1.54 19.73
N ALA A 86 0.01 1.85 18.81
CA ALA A 86 1.35 1.28 18.82
C ALA A 86 2.36 2.17 18.09
N LYS A 87 3.61 2.17 18.57
CA LYS A 87 4.74 2.85 17.92
C LYS A 87 6.02 2.05 18.07
N PHE A 88 6.71 1.80 16.96
CA PHE A 88 7.97 1.05 16.91
C PHE A 88 8.95 1.72 15.95
N LYS A 89 10.23 1.41 16.11
CA LYS A 89 11.28 1.82 15.18
C LYS A 89 12.10 0.60 14.80
N THR A 90 12.33 0.43 13.51
CA THR A 90 13.12 -0.66 12.93
C THR A 90 14.28 -0.06 12.14
N ARG A 91 15.08 -0.91 11.50
CA ARG A 91 16.11 -0.45 10.56
C ARG A 91 15.53 0.08 9.24
N TYR A 92 14.27 -0.24 8.95
CA TYR A 92 13.59 0.12 7.70
C TYR A 92 12.59 1.26 7.90
N ASN A 93 11.82 1.22 9.00
CA ASN A 93 10.66 2.10 9.20
C ASN A 93 10.57 2.69 10.63
N ASP A 94 9.97 3.87 10.71
CA ASP A 94 9.28 4.35 11.91
C ASP A 94 7.81 3.93 11.79
N ILE A 95 7.38 2.95 12.59
CA ILE A 95 6.05 2.33 12.48
C ILE A 95 5.12 2.96 13.50
N MET A 96 3.97 3.47 13.04
CA MET A 96 2.90 3.96 13.90
C MET A 96 1.56 3.34 13.49
N ILE A 97 0.79 2.91 14.49
CA ILE A 97 -0.53 2.35 14.29
C ILE A 97 -1.53 3.21 15.02
N VAL A 98 -2.49 3.75 14.28
CA VAL A 98 -3.53 4.66 14.78
C VAL A 98 -4.88 3.98 14.59
N ASP A 99 -5.68 3.92 15.64
CA ASP A 99 -7.04 3.40 15.61
C ASP A 99 -8.03 4.57 15.47
N THR A 100 -9.08 4.35 14.69
CA THR A 100 -10.26 5.22 14.56
C THR A 100 -11.52 4.39 14.87
N ALA A 101 -12.71 4.98 14.87
CA ALA A 101 -13.93 4.19 15.04
C ALA A 101 -14.15 3.17 13.89
N GLU A 102 -13.76 3.53 12.67
CA GLU A 102 -14.00 2.79 11.43
C GLU A 102 -12.82 1.89 11.01
N SER A 103 -11.60 2.30 11.34
CA SER A 103 -10.40 1.75 10.72
C SER A 103 -9.21 1.68 11.67
N ARG A 104 -8.17 0.98 11.24
CA ARG A 104 -6.83 1.09 11.78
C ARG A 104 -5.86 1.46 10.68
N LEU A 105 -5.09 2.51 10.91
CA LEU A 105 -4.17 3.12 9.96
C LEU A 105 -2.75 2.74 10.34
N LEU A 106 -1.98 2.31 9.34
CA LEU A 106 -0.54 2.12 9.43
C LEU A 106 0.16 3.32 8.81
N LEU A 107 0.93 4.03 9.62
CA LEU A 107 1.78 5.11 9.17
C LEU A 107 3.24 4.65 9.26
N LEU A 108 4.00 4.85 8.19
CA LEU A 108 5.41 4.46 8.12
C LEU A 108 6.31 5.67 7.89
N ASP A 109 7.60 5.43 8.13
CA ASP A 109 8.72 6.31 7.86
C ASP A 109 8.61 7.72 8.51
N SER A 110 9.53 8.62 8.15
CA SER A 110 9.59 9.96 8.75
C SER A 110 8.53 10.94 8.20
N THR A 111 7.86 10.58 7.11
CA THR A 111 6.76 11.34 6.49
C THR A 111 5.45 11.15 7.23
N TYR A 112 5.28 10.03 7.93
CA TYR A 112 4.02 9.63 8.56
C TYR A 112 2.86 9.52 7.57
N ASN A 113 3.14 9.21 6.30
CA ASN A 113 2.12 8.90 5.32
C ASN A 113 1.41 7.59 5.71
N ILE A 114 0.15 7.45 5.29
CA ILE A 114 -0.60 6.21 5.48
C ILE A 114 -0.15 5.21 4.41
N HIS A 115 0.39 4.09 4.86
CA HIS A 115 0.89 2.99 4.02
C HIS A 115 -0.04 1.77 4.05
N SER A 116 -0.98 1.70 5.00
CA SER A 116 -2.06 0.71 4.96
C SER A 116 -3.28 1.18 5.75
N ILE A 117 -4.44 0.74 5.30
CA ILE A 117 -5.73 0.92 5.95
C ILE A 117 -6.34 -0.47 6.21
N PHE A 118 -6.71 -0.73 7.46
CA PHE A 118 -7.50 -1.90 7.83
C PHE A 118 -8.87 -1.43 8.31
N ASN A 119 -9.88 -1.56 7.45
CA ASN A 119 -11.24 -1.19 7.79
C ASN A 119 -11.90 -2.29 8.64
N LYS A 120 -12.56 -1.87 9.74
CA LYS A 120 -13.24 -2.78 10.68
C LYS A 120 -14.57 -3.31 10.12
N GLY A 121 -15.10 -2.67 9.08
CA GLY A 121 -16.27 -3.09 8.32
C GLY A 121 -15.90 -3.69 6.96
N GLU A 122 -16.28 -2.99 5.88
CA GLU A 122 -16.00 -3.41 4.50
C GLU A 122 -14.52 -3.30 4.14
N LYS A 123 -14.02 -4.18 3.27
CA LYS A 123 -12.60 -4.22 2.87
C LYS A 123 -12.21 -3.13 1.87
N TRP A 124 -13.19 -2.51 1.24
CA TRP A 124 -13.02 -1.38 0.33
C TRP A 124 -12.43 -0.19 1.05
N THR A 125 -11.43 0.45 0.43
CA THR A 125 -10.75 1.61 0.99
C THR A 125 -11.17 2.92 0.34
N GLY A 126 -11.73 2.87 -0.87
CA GLY A 126 -11.95 4.07 -1.70
C GLY A 126 -10.64 4.72 -2.14
N CYS A 127 -9.57 3.92 -2.21
CA CYS A 127 -8.20 4.30 -2.49
C CYS A 127 -7.61 3.44 -3.63
N TYR A 128 -6.42 3.81 -4.11
CA TYR A 128 -5.66 3.07 -5.12
C TYR A 128 -5.44 1.59 -4.80
N TRP A 129 -5.35 1.20 -3.51
CA TRP A 129 -5.21 -0.20 -3.13
C TRP A 129 -6.35 -1.06 -3.68
N ASP A 130 -7.55 -0.49 -3.83
CA ASP A 130 -8.71 -1.20 -4.36
C ASP A 130 -8.50 -1.59 -5.85
N GLU A 131 -7.76 -0.77 -6.60
CA GLU A 131 -7.49 -1.01 -8.02
C GLU A 131 -6.67 -2.30 -8.23
N PHE A 132 -5.81 -2.68 -7.29
CA PHE A 132 -5.06 -3.94 -7.38
C PHE A 132 -5.96 -5.16 -7.40
N ALA A 133 -7.16 -5.08 -6.82
CA ALA A 133 -8.15 -6.16 -6.86
C ALA A 133 -8.81 -6.32 -8.24
N SER A 134 -8.52 -5.44 -9.21
CA SER A 134 -8.92 -5.61 -10.60
C SER A 134 -7.96 -6.49 -11.43
N LEU A 135 -6.72 -6.69 -10.95
CA LEU A 135 -5.69 -7.45 -11.67
C LEU A 135 -6.09 -8.90 -11.99
N PRO A 136 -6.72 -9.68 -11.07
CA PRO A 136 -7.07 -11.09 -11.32
C PRO A 136 -7.95 -11.32 -12.55
N ALA A 137 -8.74 -10.33 -12.98
CA ALA A 137 -9.61 -10.44 -14.16
C ALA A 137 -8.84 -10.39 -15.50
N VAL A 138 -7.61 -9.88 -15.52
CA VAL A 138 -6.81 -9.67 -16.75
C VAL A 138 -5.51 -10.48 -16.80
N VAL A 139 -5.34 -11.42 -15.89
CA VAL A 139 -4.20 -12.34 -15.82
C VAL A 139 -4.64 -13.80 -15.94
N PRO A 140 -3.75 -14.73 -16.34
CA PRO A 140 -4.06 -16.16 -16.28
C PRO A 140 -4.34 -16.62 -14.84
N LYS A 141 -4.92 -17.82 -14.69
CA LYS A 141 -5.03 -18.45 -13.37
C LYS A 141 -3.64 -18.84 -12.85
N GLY A 142 -3.31 -18.42 -11.64
CA GLY A 142 -2.06 -18.75 -10.98
C GLY A 142 -1.84 -17.90 -9.73
N PRO A 143 -0.68 -18.06 -9.05
CA PRO A 143 -0.35 -17.26 -7.89
C PRO A 143 -0.08 -15.80 -8.29
N ILE A 144 -0.43 -14.87 -7.39
CA ILE A 144 -0.15 -13.44 -7.56
C ILE A 144 0.77 -12.98 -6.43
N ALA A 145 1.87 -12.32 -6.77
CA ALA A 145 2.75 -11.70 -5.78
C ALA A 145 2.28 -10.29 -5.43
N ILE A 146 2.48 -9.87 -4.17
CA ILE A 146 2.36 -8.48 -3.71
C ILE A 146 3.71 -8.08 -3.13
N PHE A 147 4.45 -7.27 -3.88
CA PHE A 147 5.74 -6.73 -3.45
C PHE A 147 5.51 -5.41 -2.72
N GLY A 148 5.77 -5.40 -1.41
CA GLY A 148 5.31 -4.33 -0.52
C GLY A 148 3.97 -4.69 0.10
N LEU A 149 3.96 -5.67 1.00
CA LEU A 149 2.73 -6.14 1.64
C LEU A 149 2.22 -5.16 2.71
N ALA A 150 3.11 -4.50 3.44
CA ALA A 150 2.80 -3.63 4.56
C ALA A 150 1.75 -4.24 5.53
N GLY A 151 0.60 -3.60 5.71
CA GLY A 151 -0.52 -4.08 6.51
C GLY A 151 -1.44 -5.08 5.82
N GLY A 152 -1.24 -5.36 4.53
CA GLY A 152 -2.04 -6.29 3.74
C GLY A 152 -3.34 -5.71 3.17
N THR A 153 -3.47 -4.38 3.06
CA THR A 153 -4.71 -3.72 2.61
C THR A 153 -5.24 -4.25 1.28
N ALA A 154 -4.39 -4.28 0.24
CA ALA A 154 -4.78 -4.83 -1.06
C ALA A 154 -5.15 -6.32 -0.96
N ALA A 155 -4.38 -7.10 -0.18
CA ALA A 155 -4.61 -8.53 -0.01
C ALA A 155 -5.97 -8.84 0.65
N HIS A 156 -6.41 -8.02 1.61
CA HIS A 156 -7.74 -8.15 2.23
C HIS A 156 -8.85 -8.07 1.18
N LEU A 157 -8.83 -7.06 0.32
CA LEU A 157 -9.86 -6.91 -0.72
C LEU A 157 -9.72 -7.97 -1.82
N MET A 158 -8.49 -8.30 -2.22
CA MET A 158 -8.24 -9.32 -3.24
C MET A 158 -8.82 -10.69 -2.84
N LEU A 159 -8.64 -11.13 -1.59
CA LEU A 159 -9.23 -12.39 -1.13
C LEU A 159 -10.74 -12.32 -0.86
N ASP A 160 -11.29 -11.13 -0.58
CA ASP A 160 -12.73 -10.95 -0.44
C ASP A 160 -13.45 -11.13 -1.80
N LEU A 161 -12.90 -10.52 -2.85
CA LEU A 161 -13.46 -10.59 -4.22
C LEU A 161 -13.10 -11.88 -4.96
N TRP A 162 -11.90 -12.40 -4.72
CA TRP A 162 -11.36 -13.58 -5.40
C TRP A 162 -10.92 -14.63 -4.38
N PRO A 163 -11.89 -15.30 -3.73
CA PRO A 163 -11.62 -16.13 -2.57
C PRO A 163 -10.75 -17.36 -2.87
N SER A 164 -10.50 -17.73 -4.12
CA SER A 164 -9.59 -18.84 -4.46
C SER A 164 -8.13 -18.41 -4.71
N LEU A 165 -7.80 -17.11 -4.64
CA LEU A 165 -6.46 -16.62 -4.98
C LEU A 165 -5.38 -17.17 -4.05
N GLN A 166 -4.25 -17.54 -4.64
CA GLN A 166 -3.02 -17.80 -3.93
C GLN A 166 -2.17 -16.54 -4.01
N LEU A 167 -1.94 -15.87 -2.88
CA LEU A 167 -1.18 -14.63 -2.81
C LEU A 167 0.16 -14.86 -2.11
N ASP A 168 1.24 -14.36 -2.70
CA ASP A 168 2.56 -14.31 -2.04
C ASP A 168 2.85 -12.85 -1.67
N GLY A 169 2.68 -12.50 -0.39
CA GLY A 169 2.93 -11.16 0.12
C GLY A 169 4.34 -10.99 0.65
N TRP A 170 5.10 -10.04 0.11
CA TRP A 170 6.50 -9.78 0.49
C TRP A 170 6.67 -8.45 1.21
N GLU A 171 7.33 -8.49 2.36
CA GLU A 171 7.69 -7.32 3.16
C GLU A 171 9.11 -7.48 3.72
N ILE A 172 9.92 -6.43 3.65
CA ILE A 172 11.32 -6.49 4.10
C ILE A 172 11.43 -6.34 5.62
N ASP A 173 10.47 -5.68 6.26
CA ASP A 173 10.46 -5.39 7.69
C ASP A 173 9.70 -6.45 8.50
N GLU A 174 10.45 -7.39 9.10
CA GLU A 174 9.90 -8.47 9.95
C GLU A 174 9.02 -7.94 11.09
N ILE A 175 9.43 -6.85 11.74
CA ILE A 175 8.69 -6.27 12.85
C ILE A 175 7.38 -5.67 12.35
N LEU A 176 7.36 -5.09 11.13
CA LEU A 176 6.13 -4.60 10.53
C LEU A 176 5.13 -5.74 10.31
N ILE A 177 5.57 -6.87 9.74
CA ILE A 177 4.71 -8.04 9.54
C ILE A 177 4.14 -8.55 10.88
N ASP A 178 4.96 -8.63 11.92
CA ASP A 178 4.49 -9.02 13.25
C ASP A 178 3.41 -8.07 13.78
N LYS A 179 3.52 -6.77 13.51
CA LYS A 179 2.48 -5.81 13.93
C LYS A 179 1.25 -5.85 13.03
N ALA A 180 1.41 -6.07 11.73
CA ALA A 180 0.29 -6.24 10.81
C ALA A 180 -0.57 -7.46 11.20
N ARG A 181 0.06 -8.56 11.64
CA ARG A 181 -0.61 -9.75 12.17
C ARG A 181 -1.47 -9.47 13.39
N VAL A 182 -0.98 -8.64 14.32
CA VAL A 182 -1.66 -8.32 15.58
C VAL A 182 -2.74 -7.27 15.38
N TYR A 183 -2.46 -6.23 14.58
CA TYR A 183 -3.26 -5.02 14.56
C TYR A 183 -4.11 -4.88 13.29
N LEU A 184 -3.67 -5.39 12.15
CA LEU A 184 -4.23 -5.08 10.82
C LEU A 184 -4.88 -6.32 10.16
N GLY A 185 -5.20 -7.35 10.94
CA GLY A 185 -5.91 -8.54 10.48
C GLY A 185 -5.12 -9.44 9.52
N LEU A 186 -3.80 -9.25 9.36
CA LEU A 186 -3.00 -10.05 8.42
C LEU A 186 -3.00 -11.55 8.78
N SER A 187 -3.05 -11.89 10.08
CA SER A 187 -3.10 -13.29 10.55
C SER A 187 -4.33 -14.06 10.05
N ASP A 188 -5.42 -13.36 9.69
CA ASP A 188 -6.62 -14.00 9.16
C ASP A 188 -6.47 -14.33 7.68
N LEU A 189 -5.65 -13.57 6.94
CA LEU A 189 -5.35 -13.85 5.53
C LEU A 189 -4.39 -15.03 5.36
N GLU A 190 -3.60 -15.35 6.37
CA GLU A 190 -2.73 -16.53 6.42
C GLU A 190 -3.51 -17.84 6.68
N LYS A 191 -4.85 -17.76 6.78
CA LYS A 191 -5.77 -18.90 6.85
C LYS A 191 -6.48 -19.07 5.53
N HIS A 192 -6.82 -20.32 5.19
CA HIS A 192 -7.58 -20.58 3.97
C HIS A 192 -8.97 -19.96 4.04
N THR A 193 -9.39 -19.29 2.97
CA THR A 193 -10.79 -18.95 2.74
C THR A 193 -11.61 -20.23 2.49
N LYS A 194 -12.94 -20.09 2.39
CA LYS A 194 -13.84 -21.18 1.98
C LYS A 194 -13.49 -21.80 0.61
N ASP A 195 -12.92 -21.02 -0.30
CA ASP A 195 -12.60 -21.44 -1.68
C ASP A 195 -11.10 -21.74 -1.85
N GLY A 196 -10.37 -21.86 -0.74
CA GLY A 196 -8.98 -22.28 -0.70
C GLY A 196 -7.94 -21.19 -0.95
N GLY A 197 -8.36 -19.92 -1.06
CA GLY A 197 -7.43 -18.80 -1.17
C GLY A 197 -6.70 -18.51 0.14
N ILE A 198 -5.52 -17.92 0.06
CA ILE A 198 -4.62 -17.69 1.19
C ILE A 198 -3.56 -16.64 0.83
N VAL A 199 -3.03 -15.95 1.83
CA VAL A 199 -1.78 -15.19 1.73
C VAL A 199 -0.64 -15.97 2.37
N HIS A 200 0.39 -16.28 1.58
CA HIS A 200 1.70 -16.70 2.06
C HIS A 200 2.56 -15.47 2.30
N VAL A 201 2.89 -15.20 3.57
CA VAL A 201 3.70 -14.04 3.95
C VAL A 201 5.18 -14.41 3.94
N HIS A 202 5.97 -13.62 3.21
CA HIS A 202 7.41 -13.74 3.08
C HIS A 202 8.09 -12.50 3.65
N VAL A 203 8.99 -12.70 4.61
CA VAL A 203 9.84 -11.64 5.15
C VAL A 203 11.17 -11.64 4.39
N GLY A 204 11.46 -10.57 3.66
CA GLY A 204 12.70 -10.45 2.90
C GLY A 204 12.61 -9.49 1.72
N ASP A 205 13.67 -9.49 0.92
CA ASP A 205 13.75 -8.71 -0.31
C ASP A 205 12.79 -9.29 -1.37
N ALA A 206 11.79 -8.49 -1.75
CA ALA A 206 10.80 -8.87 -2.75
C ALA A 206 11.42 -9.17 -4.13
N PHE A 207 12.57 -8.59 -4.47
CA PHE A 207 13.25 -8.89 -5.74
C PHE A 207 13.81 -10.32 -5.80
N ALA A 208 14.00 -10.96 -4.65
CA ALA A 208 14.40 -12.37 -4.56
C ALA A 208 13.23 -13.36 -4.73
N ALA A 209 11.98 -12.87 -4.83
CA ALA A 209 10.80 -13.70 -4.97
C ALA A 209 10.83 -14.55 -6.25
N SER A 210 10.43 -15.81 -6.12
CA SER A 210 10.24 -16.73 -7.24
C SER A 210 9.33 -17.88 -6.85
N VAL A 211 8.55 -18.38 -7.81
CA VAL A 211 7.72 -19.58 -7.67
C VAL A 211 7.90 -20.49 -8.89
N PRO A 212 7.77 -21.82 -8.73
CA PRO A 212 7.76 -22.73 -9.86
C PRO A 212 6.66 -22.36 -10.86
N GLY A 213 7.04 -22.17 -12.12
CA GLY A 213 6.12 -21.81 -13.20
C GLY A 213 5.84 -20.31 -13.35
N GLY A 214 6.32 -19.47 -12.42
CA GLY A 214 6.15 -18.01 -12.45
C GLY A 214 4.81 -17.53 -11.90
N TYR A 215 4.71 -16.22 -11.66
CA TYR A 215 3.50 -15.56 -11.17
C TYR A 215 2.54 -15.22 -12.30
N ALA A 216 1.24 -15.40 -12.08
CA ALA A 216 0.19 -14.89 -12.97
C ALA A 216 0.11 -13.36 -12.92
N GLY A 217 0.31 -12.78 -11.74
CA GLY A 217 0.34 -11.33 -11.55
C GLY A 217 1.40 -10.94 -10.54
N ILE A 218 1.97 -9.74 -10.69
CA ILE A 218 2.79 -9.11 -9.66
C ILE A 218 2.22 -7.73 -9.39
N VAL A 219 1.76 -7.49 -8.16
CA VAL A 219 1.45 -6.17 -7.63
C VAL A 219 2.73 -5.58 -7.04
N VAL A 220 3.07 -4.34 -7.40
CA VAL A 220 4.26 -3.64 -6.89
C VAL A 220 3.82 -2.35 -6.19
N ASP A 221 4.07 -2.28 -4.88
CA ASP A 221 3.77 -1.15 -4.00
C ASP A 221 4.98 -0.88 -3.08
N LEU A 222 6.15 -0.70 -3.69
CA LEU A 222 7.45 -0.61 -3.01
C LEU A 222 7.86 0.85 -2.78
N PHE A 223 7.88 1.27 -1.51
CA PHE A 223 8.21 2.63 -1.10
C PHE A 223 9.24 2.67 0.02
N SER A 224 10.06 3.73 0.03
CA SER A 224 10.95 4.08 1.14
C SER A 224 10.93 5.59 1.34
N ASN A 225 10.74 6.04 2.59
CA ASN A 225 10.69 7.46 2.93
C ASN A 225 9.65 8.25 2.09
N GLY A 226 8.47 7.65 1.89
CA GLY A 226 7.38 8.23 1.09
C GLY A 226 7.65 8.34 -0.42
N LYS A 227 8.63 7.61 -0.96
CA LYS A 227 8.98 7.63 -2.40
C LYS A 227 9.15 6.22 -2.97
N VAL A 228 8.89 6.06 -4.26
CA VAL A 228 9.26 4.83 -4.98
C VAL A 228 10.75 4.55 -4.85
N LEU A 229 11.11 3.27 -4.82
CA LEU A 229 12.52 2.86 -4.76
C LEU A 229 13.28 3.30 -6.04
N PRO A 230 14.55 3.74 -5.95
CA PRO A 230 15.35 4.10 -7.12
C PRO A 230 15.39 3.03 -8.21
N GLU A 231 15.36 1.76 -7.81
CA GLU A 231 15.33 0.58 -8.68
C GLU A 231 14.11 0.60 -9.62
N MET A 232 13.01 1.27 -9.24
CA MET A 232 11.80 1.41 -10.06
C MET A 232 12.00 2.33 -11.27
N HIS A 233 13.07 3.13 -11.28
CA HIS A 233 13.45 3.98 -12.42
C HIS A 233 14.35 3.26 -13.43
N GLU A 234 14.73 2.01 -13.15
CA GLU A 234 15.65 1.25 -13.97
C GLU A 234 14.91 0.20 -14.83
N CYS A 235 15.12 0.26 -16.15
CA CYS A 235 14.53 -0.70 -17.11
C CYS A 235 14.91 -2.15 -16.76
N GLY A 236 16.14 -2.40 -16.30
CA GLY A 236 16.62 -3.73 -15.94
C GLY A 236 15.79 -4.39 -14.84
N THR A 237 15.38 -3.63 -13.81
CA THR A 237 14.55 -4.12 -12.72
C THR A 237 13.20 -4.65 -13.21
N TRP A 238 12.60 -3.97 -14.18
CA TRP A 238 11.33 -4.39 -14.78
C TRP A 238 11.48 -5.65 -15.63
N LEU A 239 12.60 -5.80 -16.33
CA LEU A 239 12.92 -7.03 -17.08
C LEU A 239 13.15 -8.21 -16.13
N GLU A 240 13.84 -8.01 -15.00
CA GLU A 240 14.00 -9.04 -13.99
C GLU A 240 12.68 -9.45 -13.32
N MET A 241 11.72 -8.53 -13.18
CA MET A 241 10.37 -8.86 -12.75
C MET A 241 9.57 -9.59 -13.83
N LYS A 242 9.75 -9.21 -15.10
CA LYS A 242 9.16 -9.93 -16.25
C LYS A 242 9.55 -11.39 -16.26
N ASP A 243 10.81 -11.70 -15.96
CA ASP A 243 11.33 -13.08 -15.90
C ASP A 243 10.71 -13.93 -14.76
N LYS A 244 10.04 -13.29 -13.80
CA LYS A 244 9.30 -13.97 -12.72
C LYS A 244 7.85 -14.28 -13.10
N LEU A 245 7.36 -13.80 -14.25
CA LEU A 245 6.00 -14.03 -14.70
C LEU A 245 5.87 -15.35 -15.46
N MET A 246 4.71 -15.98 -15.33
CA MET A 246 4.29 -17.04 -16.24
C MET A 246 3.85 -16.45 -17.60
N PRO A 247 3.66 -17.27 -18.66
CA PRO A 247 3.13 -16.78 -19.92
C PRO A 247 1.81 -16.03 -19.75
N ASN A 248 1.71 -14.85 -20.36
CA ASN A 248 0.58 -13.90 -20.22
C ASN A 248 0.38 -13.30 -18.83
N GLY A 249 1.31 -13.51 -17.90
CA GLY A 249 1.31 -12.81 -16.62
C GLY A 249 1.56 -11.31 -16.79
N ARG A 250 1.11 -10.52 -15.80
CA ARG A 250 1.21 -9.05 -15.85
C ARG A 250 1.72 -8.45 -14.55
N ILE A 251 2.23 -7.23 -14.63
CA ILE A 251 2.65 -6.42 -13.48
C ILE A 251 1.69 -5.24 -13.37
N MET A 252 1.13 -5.01 -12.18
CA MET A 252 0.40 -3.79 -11.84
C MET A 252 1.15 -3.07 -10.72
N VAL A 253 1.39 -1.78 -10.87
CA VAL A 253 2.30 -1.05 -9.99
C VAL A 253 1.72 0.30 -9.58
N ASN A 254 1.93 0.66 -8.32
CA ASN A 254 1.81 2.02 -7.83
C ASN A 254 3.06 2.83 -8.19
N CYS A 255 2.86 3.83 -9.05
CA CYS A 255 3.87 4.76 -9.54
C CYS A 255 3.76 6.14 -8.85
N GLY A 256 3.14 6.22 -7.67
CA GLY A 256 2.98 7.44 -6.91
C GLY A 256 4.31 8.07 -6.46
N GLY A 257 4.28 9.33 -6.04
CA GLY A 257 5.44 10.01 -5.47
C GLY A 257 6.52 10.40 -6.49
N SER A 258 6.10 10.93 -7.65
CA SER A 258 6.99 11.38 -8.73
C SER A 258 8.20 12.17 -8.22
N ASP A 259 9.38 11.82 -8.75
CA ASP A 259 10.56 12.63 -8.54
C ASP A 259 10.38 14.02 -9.17
N ILE A 260 10.83 15.02 -8.42
CA ILE A 260 10.89 16.45 -8.74
C ILE A 260 9.61 17.19 -8.33
N GLY A 261 9.77 18.20 -7.46
CA GLY A 261 8.74 19.15 -7.05
C GLY A 261 8.22 20.07 -8.16
N ALA A 262 7.85 19.49 -9.29
CA ALA A 262 7.06 20.12 -10.32
C ALA A 262 5.58 19.94 -9.94
N PRO A 263 4.77 21.01 -9.90
CA PRO A 263 3.34 20.88 -9.69
C PRO A 263 2.73 20.04 -10.82
N VAL A 264 2.27 18.84 -10.47
CA VAL A 264 1.59 17.92 -11.37
C VAL A 264 0.18 18.48 -11.65
N SER A 265 0.00 19.13 -12.80
CA SER A 265 -1.32 19.62 -13.23
C SER A 265 -2.26 18.46 -13.58
N ASP A 266 -3.55 18.73 -13.75
CA ASP A 266 -4.52 17.75 -14.28
C ASP A 266 -4.16 17.26 -15.71
N GLU A 267 -3.25 17.98 -16.39
CA GLU A 267 -2.72 17.62 -17.71
C GLU A 267 -1.46 16.75 -17.66
N SER A 268 -0.97 16.40 -16.47
CA SER A 268 0.21 15.53 -16.32
C SER A 268 -0.02 14.18 -17.01
N THR A 269 0.85 13.92 -18.00
CA THR A 269 0.88 12.68 -18.75
C THR A 269 1.83 11.68 -18.09
N TRP A 270 1.69 10.41 -18.45
CA TRP A 270 2.63 9.37 -18.04
C TRP A 270 4.09 9.69 -18.38
N GLU A 271 4.33 10.52 -19.40
CA GLU A 271 5.65 10.96 -19.84
C GLU A 271 6.36 11.88 -18.84
N GLN A 272 5.73 12.23 -17.71
CA GLN A 272 6.38 12.96 -16.62
C GLN A 272 6.81 12.01 -15.50
N ASN A 273 6.27 10.79 -15.45
CA ASN A 273 6.56 9.82 -14.41
C ASN A 273 7.75 8.92 -14.79
N SER A 274 8.85 8.98 -14.02
CA SER A 274 10.08 8.21 -14.24
C SER A 274 9.85 6.70 -14.19
N THR A 275 9.02 6.22 -13.27
CA THR A 275 8.67 4.80 -13.13
C THR A 275 7.94 4.30 -14.38
N ILE A 276 6.94 5.04 -14.87
CA ILE A 276 6.21 4.65 -16.07
C ILE A 276 7.11 4.71 -17.31
N LYS A 277 8.04 5.67 -17.40
CA LYS A 277 9.04 5.68 -18.48
C LYS A 277 9.91 4.42 -18.50
N ALA A 278 10.41 4.01 -17.33
CA ALA A 278 11.23 2.81 -17.23
C ALA A 278 10.43 1.55 -17.64
N LEU A 279 9.17 1.47 -17.23
CA LEU A 279 8.24 0.43 -17.69
C LEU A 279 8.04 0.44 -19.20
N CYS A 280 7.79 1.60 -19.81
CA CYS A 280 7.63 1.72 -21.26
C CYS A 280 8.89 1.32 -22.04
N GLN A 281 10.07 1.50 -21.46
CA GLN A 281 11.32 1.00 -22.04
C GLN A 281 11.45 -0.53 -21.94
N ALA A 282 11.02 -1.13 -20.83
CA ALA A 282 11.06 -2.57 -20.61
C ALA A 282 9.95 -3.34 -21.36
N PHE A 283 8.81 -2.69 -21.58
CA PHE A 283 7.61 -3.23 -22.23
C PHE A 283 7.12 -2.31 -23.37
N PRO A 284 7.87 -2.18 -24.49
CA PRO A 284 7.53 -1.24 -25.55
C PRO A 284 6.14 -1.51 -26.15
N GLY A 285 5.23 -0.53 -26.06
CA GLY A 285 3.85 -0.64 -26.57
C GLY A 285 2.92 -1.53 -25.74
N GLU A 286 3.39 -2.04 -24.60
CA GLU A 286 2.67 -2.97 -23.73
C GLU A 286 2.54 -2.42 -22.30
N VAL A 287 2.37 -1.10 -22.17
CA VAL A 287 2.11 -0.44 -20.88
C VAL A 287 0.84 0.38 -20.99
N SER A 288 -0.04 0.18 -20.02
CA SER A 288 -1.23 1.00 -19.78
C SER A 288 -1.05 1.75 -18.47
N TRP A 289 -1.69 2.90 -18.32
CA TRP A 289 -1.60 3.72 -17.13
C TRP A 289 -2.95 4.36 -16.78
N LYS A 290 -3.07 4.76 -15.53
CA LYS A 290 -4.20 5.52 -15.00
C LYS A 290 -3.69 6.50 -13.96
N LYS A 291 -4.27 7.70 -13.93
CA LYS A 291 -4.08 8.67 -12.84
C LYS A 291 -5.32 8.62 -11.94
N LEU A 292 -5.12 8.53 -10.64
CA LEU A 292 -6.21 8.55 -9.68
C LEU A 292 -6.50 9.99 -9.25
N VAL A 293 -7.66 10.50 -9.68
CA VAL A 293 -8.08 11.87 -9.40
C VAL A 293 -8.48 11.96 -7.93
N ASN A 294 -8.01 12.99 -7.23
CA ASN A 294 -8.24 13.29 -5.80
C ASN A 294 -7.46 12.45 -4.77
N GLU A 295 -6.63 11.49 -5.19
CA GLU A 295 -5.78 10.69 -4.29
C GLU A 295 -4.30 11.06 -4.36
N GLY A 296 -4.01 12.37 -4.40
CA GLY A 296 -2.63 12.86 -4.56
C GLY A 296 -2.03 12.54 -5.93
N GLU A 297 -0.70 12.48 -6.00
CA GLU A 297 0.06 12.18 -7.22
C GLU A 297 0.15 10.66 -7.48
N ASN A 298 -0.94 9.91 -7.28
CA ASN A 298 -0.96 8.46 -7.49
C ASN A 298 -1.24 8.12 -8.96
N PHE A 299 -0.25 7.50 -9.58
CA PHE A 299 -0.36 6.91 -10.91
C PHE A 299 -0.28 5.39 -10.76
N LEU A 300 -1.08 4.67 -11.53
CA LEU A 300 -0.95 3.22 -11.68
C LEU A 300 -0.47 2.90 -13.09
N ALA A 301 0.32 1.83 -13.22
CA ALA A 301 0.65 1.24 -14.51
C ALA A 301 0.40 -0.27 -14.52
N LEU A 302 0.11 -0.80 -15.71
CA LEU A 302 -0.20 -2.21 -15.97
C LEU A 302 0.54 -2.64 -17.23
N THR A 303 1.26 -3.76 -17.16
CA THR A 303 1.98 -4.31 -18.31
C THR A 303 1.14 -5.28 -19.15
N GLY A 304 1.63 -5.57 -20.36
CA GLY A 304 1.02 -6.47 -21.33
C GLY A 304 0.12 -5.74 -22.34
N PRO A 305 -0.51 -6.49 -23.25
CA PRO A 305 -1.41 -5.92 -24.25
C PRO A 305 -2.53 -5.09 -23.61
N PHE A 306 -2.87 -3.95 -24.21
CA PHE A 306 -3.96 -3.10 -23.72
C PHE A 306 -5.25 -3.92 -23.53
N PRO A 307 -5.82 -4.00 -22.31
CA PRO A 307 -7.01 -4.81 -22.07
C PRO A 307 -8.23 -4.32 -22.84
N ASP A 308 -9.11 -5.23 -23.24
CA ASP A 308 -10.47 -4.85 -23.65
C ASP A 308 -11.23 -4.36 -22.42
N LEU A 309 -11.45 -3.05 -22.33
CA LEU A 309 -11.98 -2.42 -21.12
C LEU A 309 -13.41 -2.89 -20.79
N ASN A 310 -14.23 -3.22 -21.79
CA ASN A 310 -15.59 -3.70 -21.55
C ASN A 310 -15.59 -5.10 -20.95
N THR A 311 -14.72 -5.98 -21.46
CA THR A 311 -14.53 -7.34 -20.94
C THR A 311 -13.96 -7.28 -19.52
N TRP A 312 -12.94 -6.45 -19.30
CA TRP A 312 -12.36 -6.26 -17.96
C TRP A 312 -13.40 -5.73 -16.98
N SER A 313 -14.19 -4.72 -17.38
CA SER A 313 -15.26 -4.14 -16.57
C SER A 313 -16.35 -5.15 -16.22
N ALA A 314 -16.73 -6.02 -17.16
CA ALA A 314 -17.78 -7.01 -16.96
C ALA A 314 -17.43 -8.11 -15.95
N ASP A 315 -16.13 -8.38 -15.76
CA ASP A 315 -15.63 -9.39 -14.81
C ASP A 315 -15.38 -8.81 -13.39
N LEU A 316 -15.76 -7.56 -13.14
CA LEU A 316 -15.50 -6.84 -11.90
C LEU A 316 -16.78 -6.40 -11.18
N PRO A 317 -16.74 -6.25 -9.84
CA PRO A 317 -17.84 -5.62 -9.10
C PRO A 317 -18.00 -4.16 -9.50
N ASP A 318 -19.20 -3.60 -9.27
CA ASP A 318 -19.59 -2.25 -9.69
C ASP A 318 -18.59 -1.14 -9.27
N GLN A 319 -17.99 -1.27 -8.08
CA GLN A 319 -16.99 -0.35 -7.56
C GLN A 319 -15.74 -0.25 -8.44
N LEU A 320 -15.34 -1.34 -9.09
CA LEU A 320 -14.16 -1.39 -9.96
C LEU A 320 -14.50 -1.34 -11.45
N SER A 321 -15.71 -1.74 -11.84
CA SER A 321 -16.13 -1.82 -13.24
C SER A 321 -16.02 -0.48 -13.96
N SER A 322 -16.41 0.61 -13.30
CA SER A 322 -16.27 1.97 -13.85
C SER A 322 -14.84 2.51 -13.78
N ASN A 323 -14.08 2.06 -12.78
CA ASN A 323 -12.70 2.50 -12.55
C ASN A 323 -11.76 2.01 -13.65
N VAL A 324 -11.95 0.79 -14.15
CA VAL A 324 -11.09 0.24 -15.22
C VAL A 324 -11.27 0.95 -16.56
N MET A 325 -12.39 1.64 -16.77
CA MET A 325 -12.66 2.41 -17.99
C MET A 325 -11.74 3.64 -18.15
N GLN A 326 -11.00 4.01 -17.10
CA GLN A 326 -10.12 5.17 -17.09
C GLN A 326 -8.68 4.85 -17.52
N TRP A 327 -8.34 3.57 -17.72
CA TRP A 327 -7.02 3.16 -18.16
C TRP A 327 -6.75 3.55 -19.61
N LYS A 328 -5.52 3.99 -19.89
CA LYS A 328 -5.07 4.47 -21.20
C LYS A 328 -3.77 3.78 -21.58
N SER A 329 -3.58 3.51 -22.87
CA SER A 329 -2.29 3.04 -23.38
C SER A 329 -1.21 4.12 -23.25
N CYS A 330 0.02 3.73 -22.94
CA CYS A 330 1.22 4.55 -23.14
C CYS A 330 1.60 4.59 -24.63
N SER A 331 0.70 5.14 -25.45
CA SER A 331 1.01 5.43 -26.84
C SER A 331 1.71 6.79 -26.92
N PRO A 332 2.75 6.98 -27.75
CA PRO A 332 3.26 8.31 -28.06
C PRO A 332 2.10 9.16 -28.59
N SER A 333 1.97 10.38 -28.08
CA SER A 333 1.05 11.37 -28.64
C SER A 333 1.34 11.50 -30.15
N SER A 334 0.42 11.02 -30.99
CA SER A 334 0.47 11.22 -32.44
C SER A 334 0.16 12.66 -32.81
#